data_AF-X6NHD5-F1
#
_entry.id   AF-X6NHD5-F1
#
_cell.length_a   1.000
_cell.length_b   1.000
_cell.length_c   1.000
_cell.angle_alpha   90.00
_cell.angle_beta   90.00
_cell.angle_gamma   90.00
#
_symmetry.space_group_name_H-M   'P 1'
#
loop_
_entity.id
_entity.type
_entity.pdbx_description
1 polymer ?
#
loop_
_entity_poly.entity_id
_entity_poly.type
_entity_poly.pdbx_seq_one_letter_code
_entity_poly.pdbx_strand_id
1 'polypeptide(L)'
;MSFWRNFLLGGSNSDPPTSESSIEDLAREDAVKIVKGTWSELMRKKDEVGARIYHEVLLKEVEMSRLFLQTRIEKQSDAFMIMLNTVVGYLDDLSTLDENLSALGQTHLNKYKVKKRHYKHFRTAFLRAIKQYIPWTDRREAAWMWFWGKVIDRMTSDNALVPFAADTTPQQYMEHARNIHETFDGVIADDPQHFANIFYQNLVEGQPDVADLFEKTEIKQQGAKFVSMRNEIGREKERDTKGGKFSLFFLKGFFSLLYFFFFEKILGERKKKKKNHCIHLLDDHRTFEYKLRKKWTENHTASWQWFWKIVVNLFSRGILEHQNEKKEMEELKSDEKKEKGLLSYVKNGGDNNDVEETEVIEEAAIEARGRYAGGGLISREKNLDKE
;
A
#
# COMPACT_ATOMS: atom_id res chain seq x y z
N MET A 1 -35.24 58.96 31.13
CA MET A 1 -35.78 57.89 30.26
C MET A 1 -34.58 57.03 29.85
N SER A 2 -34.22 56.03 30.66
CA SER A 2 -34.62 54.62 30.51
C SER A 2 -34.17 54.05 29.14
N PHE A 3 -33.35 53.00 29.04
CA PHE A 3 -33.26 51.85 29.93
C PHE A 3 -32.04 50.98 29.59
N TRP A 4 -31.17 50.79 30.57
CA TRP A 4 -30.34 49.62 30.72
C TRP A 4 -31.21 48.38 30.95
N ARG A 5 -30.96 47.25 30.28
CA ARG A 5 -31.14 45.90 30.87
C ARG A 5 -30.56 44.85 29.92
N ASN A 6 -29.64 44.03 30.45
CA ASN A 6 -28.92 42.90 29.82
C ASN A 6 -27.58 43.31 29.17
N PHE A 7 -26.53 43.85 29.80
CA PHE A 7 -25.88 43.59 31.10
C PHE A 7 -25.81 42.12 31.50
N LEU A 8 -24.61 41.54 31.33
CA LEU A 8 -23.97 40.54 32.17
C LEU A 8 -24.78 39.28 32.54
N LEU A 9 -24.37 38.16 31.97
CA LEU A 9 -23.70 37.05 32.67
C LEU A 9 -23.33 36.00 31.62
N GLY A 10 -22.03 35.72 31.41
CA GLY A 10 -21.61 34.58 30.60
C GLY A 10 -20.20 34.65 30.02
N GLY A 11 -19.19 34.69 30.89
CA GLY A 11 -17.85 34.08 30.67
C GLY A 11 -17.14 34.30 29.33
N SER A 12 -16.20 35.24 29.36
CA SER A 12 -15.00 35.21 28.51
C SER A 12 -14.20 33.92 28.78
N ASN A 13 -14.17 33.01 27.82
CA ASN A 13 -13.01 32.15 27.57
C ASN A 13 -12.58 32.39 26.12
N SER A 14 -11.69 33.35 25.93
CA SER A 14 -10.92 33.51 24.71
C SER A 14 -9.75 32.54 24.74
N ASP A 15 -10.02 31.25 24.56
CA ASP A 15 -9.00 30.36 24.05
C ASP A 15 -8.92 30.57 22.53
N PRO A 16 -7.73 30.81 21.95
CA PRO A 16 -7.59 30.87 20.50
C PRO A 16 -8.06 29.53 19.92
N PRO A 17 -8.77 29.51 18.77
CA PRO A 17 -9.13 28.25 18.14
C PRO A 17 -7.83 27.54 17.76
N THR A 18 -7.46 26.51 18.54
CA THR A 18 -6.46 25.52 18.17
C THR A 18 -6.97 24.76 16.95
N SER A 19 -6.71 25.34 15.78
CA SER A 19 -7.02 24.85 14.43
C SER A 19 -6.08 23.71 14.02
N GLU A 20 -6.01 22.65 14.83
CA GLU A 20 -5.32 21.40 14.46
C GLU A 20 -6.23 20.16 14.54
N SER A 21 -7.42 20.26 15.17
CA SER A 21 -8.31 19.10 15.35
C SER A 21 -9.37 18.90 14.24
N SER A 22 -9.38 19.71 13.17
CA SER A 22 -10.44 19.64 12.14
C SER A 22 -10.08 18.84 10.89
N ILE A 23 -8.89 18.23 10.82
CA ILE A 23 -8.43 17.49 9.64
C ILE A 23 -8.89 16.01 9.68
N GLU A 24 -9.16 15.46 10.87
CA GLU A 24 -9.31 14.00 11.03
C GLU A 24 -10.71 13.44 10.70
N ASP A 25 -11.75 14.26 10.64
CA ASP A 25 -13.13 13.80 10.39
C ASP A 25 -13.80 14.51 9.20
N LEU A 26 -13.15 14.52 8.03
CA LEU A 26 -13.85 14.91 6.82
C LEU A 26 -14.93 13.85 6.48
N ALA A 27 -16.19 14.21 6.69
CA ALA A 27 -17.32 13.37 6.30
C ALA A 27 -17.21 13.01 4.81
N ARG A 28 -17.61 11.78 4.46
CA ARG A 28 -17.52 11.27 3.09
C ARG A 28 -18.27 12.18 2.10
N GLU A 29 -19.46 12.62 2.48
CA GLU A 29 -20.34 13.46 1.69
C GLU A 29 -19.68 14.81 1.39
N ASP A 30 -18.95 15.35 2.36
CA ASP A 30 -18.15 16.57 2.18
C ASP A 30 -16.97 16.33 1.23
N ALA A 31 -16.26 15.21 1.37
CA ALA A 31 -15.16 14.86 0.47
C ALA A 31 -15.63 14.75 -0.98
N VAL A 32 -16.76 14.08 -1.24
CA VAL A 32 -17.38 13.99 -2.56
C VAL A 32 -17.72 15.37 -3.11
N LYS A 33 -18.40 16.21 -2.33
CA LYS A 33 -18.77 17.57 -2.74
C LYS A 33 -17.54 18.42 -3.09
N ILE A 34 -16.49 18.34 -2.29
CA ILE A 34 -15.24 19.09 -2.50
C ILE A 34 -14.53 18.61 -3.76
N VAL A 35 -14.40 17.30 -3.96
CA VAL A 35 -13.74 16.73 -5.15
C VAL A 35 -14.50 17.13 -6.41
N LYS A 36 -15.83 16.95 -6.44
CA LYS A 36 -16.66 17.33 -7.59
C LYS A 36 -16.59 18.84 -7.89
N GLY A 37 -16.68 19.68 -6.87
CA GLY A 37 -16.57 21.13 -7.02
C GLY A 37 -15.20 21.56 -7.55
N THR A 38 -14.14 21.03 -6.92
CA THR A 38 -12.75 21.28 -7.34
C THR A 38 -12.49 20.81 -8.76
N TRP A 39 -12.98 19.62 -9.12
CA TRP A 39 -12.81 19.07 -10.46
C TRP A 39 -13.53 19.91 -11.52
N SER A 40 -14.75 20.38 -11.23
CA SER A 40 -15.48 21.30 -12.12
C SER A 40 -14.72 22.61 -12.38
N GLU A 41 -14.05 23.17 -11.37
CA GLU A 41 -13.16 24.33 -11.54
C GLU A 41 -11.99 24.00 -12.48
N LEU A 42 -11.32 22.86 -12.27
CA LEU A 42 -10.17 22.42 -13.10
C LEU A 42 -10.56 22.16 -14.56
N MET A 43 -11.76 21.61 -14.80
CA MET A 43 -12.24 21.28 -16.15
C MET A 43 -12.41 22.51 -17.06
N ARG A 44 -12.50 23.73 -16.50
CA ARG A 44 -12.48 24.98 -17.29
C ARG A 44 -11.17 25.19 -18.05
N LYS A 45 -10.08 24.58 -17.58
CA LYS A 45 -8.74 24.62 -18.17
C LYS A 45 -8.21 23.21 -18.43
N LYS A 46 -9.08 22.28 -18.84
CA LYS A 46 -8.75 20.85 -18.90
C LYS A 46 -7.47 20.52 -19.67
N ASP A 47 -7.20 21.21 -20.78
CA ASP A 47 -6.05 20.92 -21.64
C ASP A 47 -4.73 21.35 -20.96
N GLU A 48 -4.71 22.55 -20.36
CA GLU A 48 -3.56 23.04 -19.56
C GLU A 48 -3.32 22.16 -18.33
N VAL A 49 -4.39 21.82 -17.59
CA VAL A 49 -4.31 21.02 -16.37
C VAL A 49 -3.80 19.61 -16.68
N GLY A 50 -4.33 18.97 -17.72
CA GLY A 50 -3.91 17.63 -18.14
C GLY A 50 -2.44 17.59 -18.55
N ALA A 51 -2.00 18.55 -19.39
CA ALA A 51 -0.61 18.67 -19.78
C ALA A 51 0.31 18.86 -18.56
N ARG A 52 -0.10 19.70 -17.59
CA ARG A 52 0.68 19.92 -16.37
C ARG A 52 0.78 18.68 -15.49
N ILE A 53 -0.28 17.88 -15.39
CA ILE A 53 -0.27 16.61 -14.63
C ILE A 53 0.80 15.68 -15.21
N TYR A 54 0.81 15.47 -16.52
CA TYR A 54 1.81 14.59 -17.15
C TYR A 54 3.22 15.16 -17.06
N HIS A 55 3.38 16.48 -17.17
CA HIS A 55 4.68 17.11 -16.91
C HIS A 55 5.21 16.78 -15.50
N GLU A 56 4.38 16.92 -14.45
CA GLU A 56 4.78 16.55 -13.08
C GLU A 56 5.04 15.04 -12.93
N VAL A 57 4.27 14.18 -13.61
CA VAL A 57 4.46 12.72 -13.56
C VAL A 57 5.81 12.33 -14.16
N LEU A 58 6.16 12.89 -15.32
CA LEU A 58 7.40 12.59 -16.02
C LEU A 58 8.64 13.12 -15.27
N LEU A 59 8.51 14.24 -14.57
CA LEU A 59 9.58 14.78 -13.72
C LEU A 59 9.77 14.02 -12.40
N LYS A 60 8.75 13.30 -11.93
CA LYS A 60 8.77 12.71 -10.58
C LYS A 60 9.75 11.56 -10.44
N GLU A 61 9.79 10.66 -11.43
CA GLU A 61 10.59 9.44 -11.37
C GLU A 61 10.87 8.88 -12.77
N VAL A 62 12.11 8.44 -13.00
CA VAL A 62 12.53 7.84 -14.28
C VAL A 62 11.72 6.58 -14.61
N GLU A 63 11.41 5.74 -13.61
CA GLU A 63 10.59 4.54 -13.82
C GLU A 63 9.16 4.87 -14.28
N MET A 64 8.55 5.93 -13.74
CA MET A 64 7.23 6.38 -14.19
C MET A 64 7.28 6.85 -15.64
N SER A 65 8.32 7.59 -16.04
CA SER A 65 8.50 8.04 -17.42
C SER A 65 8.64 6.88 -18.41
N ARG A 66 9.25 5.76 -18.00
CA ARG A 66 9.38 4.57 -18.84
C ARG A 66 8.02 3.99 -19.28
N LEU A 67 6.99 4.13 -18.46
CA LEU A 67 5.63 3.68 -18.80
C LEU A 67 5.00 4.45 -19.95
N PHE A 68 5.54 5.62 -20.30
CA PHE A 68 4.99 6.53 -21.30
C PHE A 68 5.89 6.74 -22.52
N LEU A 69 7.00 6.00 -22.68
CA LEU A 69 7.94 6.17 -23.79
C LEU A 69 7.31 6.04 -25.18
N GLN A 70 6.29 5.19 -25.30
CA GLN A 70 5.59 4.94 -26.57
C GLN A 70 4.28 5.73 -26.69
N THR A 71 4.02 6.62 -25.73
CA THR A 71 2.73 7.28 -25.58
C THR A 71 2.83 8.74 -26.00
N ARG A 72 1.90 9.19 -26.86
CA ARG A 72 1.74 10.62 -27.15
C ARG A 72 1.09 11.29 -25.95
N ILE A 73 1.86 12.11 -25.24
CA ILE A 73 1.47 12.65 -23.93
C ILE A 73 0.21 13.52 -24.02
N GLU A 74 0.01 14.25 -25.12
CA GLU A 74 -1.16 15.10 -25.33
C GLU A 74 -2.43 14.24 -25.40
N LYS A 75 -2.41 13.17 -26.21
CA LYS A 75 -3.55 12.24 -26.33
C LYS A 75 -3.82 11.51 -25.01
N GLN A 76 -2.76 11.13 -24.30
CA GLN A 76 -2.86 10.44 -23.03
C GLN A 76 -3.39 11.35 -21.92
N SER A 77 -3.00 12.63 -21.95
CA SER A 77 -3.57 13.69 -21.12
C SER A 77 -5.07 13.81 -21.37
N ASP A 78 -5.51 13.94 -22.62
CA ASP A 78 -6.93 14.03 -22.96
C ASP A 78 -7.72 12.81 -22.48
N ALA A 79 -7.20 11.61 -22.76
CA ALA A 79 -7.81 10.36 -22.33
C ALA A 79 -7.92 10.28 -20.80
N PHE A 80 -6.89 10.72 -20.08
CA PHE A 80 -6.90 10.77 -18.62
C PHE A 80 -7.93 11.76 -18.09
N MET A 81 -8.02 12.97 -18.67
CA MET A 81 -8.99 13.98 -18.24
C MET A 81 -10.43 13.50 -18.45
N ILE A 82 -10.71 12.83 -19.58
CA ILE A 82 -12.02 12.22 -19.85
C ILE A 82 -12.31 11.11 -18.84
N MET A 83 -11.38 10.19 -18.63
CA MET A 83 -11.53 9.08 -17.69
C MET A 83 -11.77 9.59 -16.26
N LEU A 84 -10.97 10.54 -15.79
CA LEU A 84 -11.08 11.07 -14.44
C LEU A 84 -12.39 11.84 -14.27
N ASN A 85 -12.88 12.53 -15.30
CA ASN A 85 -14.20 13.16 -15.28
C ASN A 85 -15.32 12.13 -15.08
N THR A 86 -15.24 10.99 -15.76
CA THR A 86 -16.18 9.87 -15.57
C THR A 86 -16.09 9.31 -14.14
N VAL A 87 -14.88 9.07 -13.63
CA VAL A 87 -14.64 8.58 -12.26
C VAL A 87 -15.20 9.54 -11.20
N VAL A 88 -15.00 10.85 -11.36
CA VAL A 88 -15.56 11.88 -10.47
C VAL A 88 -17.10 11.93 -10.56
N GLY A 89 -17.66 11.66 -11.74
CA GLY A 89 -19.11 11.54 -11.95
C GLY A 89 -19.75 10.41 -11.16
N TYR A 90 -19.04 9.29 -10.98
CA TYR A 90 -19.53 8.14 -10.22
C TYR A 90 -19.36 8.26 -8.70
N LEU A 91 -18.90 9.38 -8.16
CA LEU A 91 -18.71 9.50 -6.70
C LEU A 91 -20.02 9.44 -5.89
N ASP A 92 -21.18 9.64 -6.53
CA ASP A 92 -22.49 9.43 -5.91
C ASP A 92 -22.96 7.96 -5.97
N ASP A 93 -22.33 7.13 -6.82
CA ASP A 93 -22.62 5.70 -7.00
C ASP A 93 -21.33 4.87 -6.86
N LEU A 94 -20.93 4.67 -5.59
CA LEU A 94 -19.69 3.99 -5.26
C LEU A 94 -19.66 2.51 -5.69
N SER A 95 -20.81 1.86 -5.86
CA SER A 95 -20.86 0.47 -6.31
C SER A 95 -20.39 0.37 -7.75
N THR A 96 -21.00 1.18 -8.63
CA THR A 96 -20.61 1.27 -10.04
C THR A 96 -19.17 1.75 -10.19
N LEU A 97 -18.74 2.71 -9.36
CA LEU A 97 -17.35 3.17 -9.33
C LEU A 97 -16.37 2.03 -9.02
N ASP A 98 -16.67 1.24 -7.98
CA ASP A 98 -15.80 0.15 -7.52
C ASP A 98 -15.65 -0.93 -8.60
N GLU A 99 -16.74 -1.32 -9.27
CA GLU A 99 -16.73 -2.29 -10.37
C GLU A 99 -15.88 -1.80 -11.56
N ASN A 100 -16.11 -0.56 -11.99
CA ASN A 100 -15.40 0.04 -13.12
C ASN A 100 -13.91 0.20 -12.84
N LEU A 101 -13.54 0.68 -11.65
CA LEU A 101 -12.13 0.83 -11.25
C LEU A 101 -11.43 -0.52 -11.11
N SER A 102 -12.12 -1.57 -10.66
CA SER A 102 -11.54 -2.91 -10.54
C SER A 102 -11.22 -3.48 -11.94
N ALA A 103 -12.16 -3.40 -12.88
CA ALA A 103 -11.94 -3.81 -14.27
C ALA A 103 -10.82 -3.02 -14.96
N LEU A 104 -10.77 -1.70 -14.72
CA LEU A 104 -9.70 -0.85 -15.24
C LEU A 104 -8.34 -1.18 -14.61
N GLY A 105 -8.32 -1.48 -13.32
CA GLY A 105 -7.15 -1.93 -12.56
C GLY A 105 -6.54 -3.20 -13.13
N GLN A 106 -7.37 -4.19 -13.49
CA GLN A 106 -6.93 -5.41 -14.16
C GLN A 106 -6.21 -5.12 -15.48
N THR A 107 -6.73 -4.20 -16.28
CA THR A 107 -6.07 -3.80 -17.53
C THR A 107 -4.72 -3.16 -17.25
N HIS A 108 -4.64 -2.26 -16.27
CA HIS A 108 -3.39 -1.58 -15.90
C HIS A 108 -2.33 -2.54 -15.36
N LEU A 109 -2.74 -3.51 -14.56
CA LEU A 109 -1.87 -4.54 -14.05
C LEU A 109 -1.39 -5.49 -15.18
N ASN A 110 -2.32 -6.06 -15.92
CA ASN A 110 -2.02 -7.16 -16.84
C ASN A 110 -1.34 -6.67 -18.12
N LYS A 111 -1.79 -5.54 -18.68
CA LYS A 111 -1.27 -4.99 -19.94
C LYS A 111 -0.11 -4.04 -19.71
N TYR A 112 -0.28 -3.07 -18.82
CA TYR A 112 0.70 -1.98 -18.63
C TYR A 112 1.69 -2.24 -17.50
N LYS A 113 1.55 -3.35 -16.77
CA LYS A 113 2.41 -3.74 -15.63
C LYS A 113 2.52 -2.65 -14.57
N VAL A 114 1.44 -1.90 -14.37
CA VAL A 114 1.39 -0.81 -13.38
C VAL A 114 1.29 -1.40 -11.98
N LYS A 115 2.26 -1.07 -11.13
CA LYS A 115 2.35 -1.50 -9.73
C LYS A 115 1.68 -0.47 -8.81
N LYS A 116 1.34 -0.88 -7.58
CA LYS A 116 0.76 0.02 -6.55
C LYS A 116 1.61 1.26 -6.30
N ARG A 117 2.95 1.14 -6.35
CA ARG A 117 3.88 2.27 -6.21
C ARG A 117 3.66 3.35 -7.27
N HIS A 118 3.43 2.96 -8.52
CA HIS A 118 3.22 3.90 -9.64
C HIS A 118 2.01 4.81 -9.39
N TYR A 119 0.90 4.27 -8.86
CA TYR A 119 -0.26 5.11 -8.54
C TYR A 119 0.00 6.10 -7.39
N LYS A 120 0.81 5.73 -6.39
CA LYS A 120 1.20 6.66 -5.32
C LYS A 120 2.02 7.83 -5.88
N HIS A 121 2.97 7.55 -6.77
CA HIS A 121 3.75 8.60 -7.45
C HIS A 121 2.87 9.47 -8.34
N PHE A 122 1.97 8.85 -9.11
CA PHE A 122 1.02 9.56 -9.95
C PHE A 122 0.12 10.50 -9.13
N ARG A 123 -0.46 10.03 -8.01
CA ARG A 123 -1.24 10.87 -7.08
C ARG A 123 -0.44 12.09 -6.62
N THR A 124 0.80 11.90 -6.17
CA THR A 124 1.63 13.01 -5.68
C THR A 124 1.90 14.04 -6.79
N ALA A 125 2.22 13.59 -8.00
CA ALA A 125 2.42 14.46 -9.15
C ALA A 125 1.12 15.20 -9.54
N PHE A 126 0.00 14.48 -9.57
CA PHE A 126 -1.33 15.03 -9.83
C PHE A 126 -1.68 16.15 -8.84
N LEU A 127 -1.56 15.90 -7.53
CA LEU A 127 -1.86 16.90 -6.51
C LEU A 127 -0.96 18.14 -6.65
N ARG A 128 0.33 17.94 -6.94
CA ARG A 128 1.26 19.04 -7.20
C ARG A 128 0.86 19.87 -8.42
N ALA A 129 0.38 19.23 -9.49
CA ALA A 129 -0.08 19.92 -10.68
C ALA A 129 -1.33 20.76 -10.40
N ILE A 130 -2.38 20.18 -9.82
CA ILE A 130 -3.66 20.86 -9.68
C ILE A 130 -3.64 22.00 -8.65
N LYS A 131 -2.74 21.95 -7.66
CA LYS A 131 -2.50 23.03 -6.68
C LYS A 131 -2.20 24.39 -7.31
N GLN A 132 -1.71 24.40 -8.56
CA GLN A 132 -1.34 25.63 -9.27
C GLN A 132 -2.54 26.34 -9.90
N TYR A 133 -3.67 25.65 -10.06
CA TYR A 133 -4.82 26.16 -10.81
C TYR A 133 -5.96 26.64 -9.91
N ILE A 134 -5.92 26.33 -8.62
CA ILE A 134 -6.99 26.63 -7.67
C ILE A 134 -6.42 27.01 -6.30
N PRO A 135 -7.13 27.82 -5.50
CA PRO A 135 -6.73 28.07 -4.11
C PRO A 135 -6.69 26.77 -3.31
N TRP A 136 -5.52 26.38 -2.82
CA TRP A 136 -5.39 25.11 -2.11
C TRP A 136 -5.63 25.26 -0.60
N THR A 137 -6.36 24.32 -0.01
CA THR A 137 -6.66 24.28 1.43
C THR A 137 -6.48 22.86 1.97
N ASP A 138 -6.29 22.72 3.28
CA ASP A 138 -6.14 21.41 3.92
C ASP A 138 -7.36 20.51 3.71
N ARG A 139 -8.57 21.10 3.65
CA ARG A 139 -9.80 20.37 3.36
C ARG A 139 -9.84 19.83 1.92
N ARG A 140 -9.30 20.59 0.95
CA ARG A 140 -9.12 20.11 -0.44
C ARG A 140 -8.10 18.99 -0.49
N GLU A 141 -6.97 19.12 0.22
CA GLU A 141 -5.96 18.05 0.34
C GLU A 141 -6.58 16.76 0.87
N ALA A 142 -7.26 16.83 2.03
CA ALA A 142 -7.89 15.67 2.67
C ALA A 142 -8.92 15.00 1.75
N ALA A 143 -9.78 15.78 1.09
CA ALA A 143 -10.79 15.27 0.16
C ALA A 143 -10.15 14.54 -1.05
N TRP A 144 -9.12 15.13 -1.65
CA TRP A 144 -8.42 14.52 -2.78
C TRP A 144 -7.57 13.31 -2.36
N MET A 145 -7.00 13.32 -1.16
CA MET A 145 -6.28 12.18 -0.60
C MET A 145 -7.22 11.00 -0.34
N TRP A 146 -8.42 11.26 0.18
CA TRP A 146 -9.48 10.26 0.30
C TRP A 146 -9.87 9.68 -1.07
N PHE A 147 -10.12 10.54 -2.06
CA PHE A 147 -10.48 10.13 -3.42
C PHE A 147 -9.42 9.24 -4.05
N TRP A 148 -8.15 9.65 -4.01
CA TRP A 148 -7.06 8.84 -4.54
C TRP A 148 -6.83 7.57 -3.74
N GLY A 149 -7.08 7.58 -2.42
CA GLY A 149 -7.10 6.37 -1.60
C GLY A 149 -8.07 5.34 -2.18
N LYS A 150 -9.30 5.75 -2.50
CA LYS A 150 -10.31 4.89 -3.13
C LYS A 150 -9.87 4.40 -4.51
N VAL A 151 -9.39 5.30 -5.37
CA VAL A 151 -8.93 4.93 -6.71
C VAL A 151 -7.79 3.90 -6.63
N ILE A 152 -6.75 4.18 -5.83
CA ILE A 152 -5.60 3.29 -5.66
C ILE A 152 -6.06 1.95 -5.09
N ASP A 153 -6.90 1.96 -4.06
CA ASP A 153 -7.38 0.74 -3.44
C ASP A 153 -8.11 -0.13 -4.46
N ARG A 154 -9.02 0.41 -5.27
CA ARG A 154 -9.78 -0.37 -6.28
C ARG A 154 -8.95 -0.77 -7.50
N MET A 155 -8.16 0.15 -8.04
CA MET A 155 -7.25 -0.14 -9.16
C MET A 155 -6.17 -1.17 -8.80
N THR A 156 -5.95 -1.42 -7.50
CA THR A 156 -5.05 -2.45 -6.98
C THR A 156 -5.76 -3.51 -6.15
N SER A 157 -7.10 -3.51 -6.09
CA SER A 157 -7.86 -4.42 -5.22
C SER A 157 -7.73 -5.86 -5.70
N ASP A 158 -7.59 -6.12 -6.99
CA ASP A 158 -7.31 -7.47 -7.45
C ASP A 158 -5.84 -7.89 -7.32
N ASN A 159 -4.98 -7.01 -6.81
CA ASN A 159 -3.70 -7.40 -6.21
C ASN A 159 -3.82 -7.68 -4.70
N ALA A 160 -4.90 -7.27 -4.02
CA ALA A 160 -4.99 -7.22 -2.55
C ALA A 160 -6.16 -8.00 -1.93
N LEU A 161 -7.27 -8.23 -2.64
CA LEU A 161 -8.18 -9.31 -2.32
C LEU A 161 -7.43 -10.58 -2.65
N VAL A 162 -6.87 -11.17 -1.60
CA VAL A 162 -6.41 -12.54 -1.63
C VAL A 162 -7.49 -13.33 -2.38
N PRO A 163 -7.19 -14.03 -3.50
CA PRO A 163 -8.16 -14.81 -4.27
C PRO A 163 -8.92 -15.87 -3.47
N PHE A 164 -8.61 -16.00 -2.18
CA PHE A 164 -9.06 -17.03 -1.25
C PHE A 164 -10.02 -16.53 -0.18
N ALA A 165 -10.47 -15.27 -0.26
CA ALA A 165 -11.73 -14.84 0.36
C ALA A 165 -12.83 -14.64 -0.69
N ALA A 166 -12.57 -15.00 -1.95
CA ALA A 166 -13.59 -14.97 -3.01
C ALA A 166 -14.78 -15.91 -2.68
N ASP A 167 -14.53 -16.92 -1.84
CA ASP A 167 -15.51 -17.86 -1.28
C ASP A 167 -16.05 -17.43 0.09
N THR A 168 -15.54 -16.35 0.69
CA THR A 168 -15.96 -15.87 2.01
C THR A 168 -16.84 -14.63 1.84
N THR A 169 -18.13 -14.79 2.13
CA THR A 169 -19.07 -13.66 2.13
C THR A 169 -18.71 -12.63 3.21
N PRO A 170 -19.13 -11.34 3.07
CA PRO A 170 -18.95 -10.34 4.12
C PRO A 170 -19.50 -10.77 5.49
N GLN A 171 -20.60 -11.53 5.51
CA GLN A 171 -21.19 -12.08 6.72
C GLN A 171 -20.28 -13.13 7.38
N GLN A 172 -19.75 -14.08 6.61
CA GLN A 172 -18.79 -15.07 7.11
C GLN A 172 -17.51 -14.41 7.60
N TYR A 173 -17.04 -13.36 6.94
CA TYR A 173 -15.90 -12.57 7.42
C TYR A 173 -16.17 -11.99 8.81
N MET A 174 -17.32 -11.35 9.02
CA MET A 174 -17.70 -10.78 10.32
C MET A 174 -17.84 -11.86 11.38
N GLU A 175 -18.39 -13.01 11.03
CA GLU A 175 -18.51 -14.15 11.93
C GLU A 175 -17.14 -14.71 12.33
N HIS A 176 -16.24 -14.93 11.37
CA HIS A 176 -14.88 -15.37 11.66
C HIS A 176 -14.15 -14.38 12.56
N ALA A 177 -14.20 -13.09 12.22
CA ALA A 177 -13.59 -12.04 13.03
C ALA A 177 -14.14 -12.05 14.48
N ARG A 178 -15.46 -12.13 14.65
CA ARG A 178 -16.10 -12.19 15.97
C ARG A 178 -15.62 -13.41 16.76
N ASN A 179 -15.61 -14.59 16.14
CA ASN A 179 -15.18 -15.84 16.78
C ASN A 179 -13.70 -15.79 17.20
N ILE A 180 -12.83 -15.23 16.35
CA ILE A 180 -11.41 -15.01 16.66
C ILE A 180 -11.29 -14.05 17.84
N HIS A 181 -12.01 -12.92 17.83
CA HIS A 181 -11.97 -11.95 18.92
C HIS A 181 -12.42 -12.55 20.25
N GLU A 182 -13.57 -13.22 20.27
CA GLU A 182 -14.12 -13.85 21.48
C GLU A 182 -13.14 -14.87 22.07
N THR A 183 -12.59 -15.75 21.23
CA THR A 183 -11.66 -16.78 21.68
C THR A 183 -10.29 -16.21 22.05
N PHE A 184 -9.75 -15.27 21.28
CA PHE A 184 -8.46 -14.64 21.55
C PHE A 184 -8.48 -13.79 22.81
N ASP A 185 -9.51 -12.97 23.00
CA ASP A 185 -9.67 -12.17 24.22
C ASP A 185 -9.86 -13.07 25.45
N GLY A 186 -10.65 -14.15 25.32
CA GLY A 186 -10.83 -15.11 26.41
C GLY A 186 -9.55 -15.86 26.80
N VAL A 187 -8.70 -16.16 25.83
CA VAL A 187 -7.40 -16.83 26.02
C VAL A 187 -6.38 -15.87 26.64
N ILE A 188 -6.30 -14.65 26.15
CA ILE A 188 -5.25 -13.70 26.52
C ILE A 188 -5.59 -12.95 27.81
N ALA A 189 -6.86 -12.79 28.17
CA ALA A 189 -7.23 -12.03 29.37
C ALA A 189 -6.69 -12.62 30.69
N ASP A 190 -6.58 -13.96 30.79
CA ASP A 190 -6.17 -14.62 32.03
C ASP A 190 -4.65 -14.51 32.26
N ASP A 191 -3.83 -14.92 31.29
CA ASP A 191 -2.36 -14.81 31.35
C ASP A 191 -1.75 -14.70 29.93
N PRO A 192 -1.58 -13.48 29.40
CA PRO A 192 -1.03 -13.25 28.06
C PRO A 192 0.36 -13.87 27.87
N GLN A 193 1.18 -13.83 28.92
CA GLN A 193 2.58 -14.25 28.84
C GLN A 193 2.68 -15.77 28.82
N HIS A 194 1.92 -16.45 29.66
CA HIS A 194 1.85 -17.89 29.65
C HIS A 194 1.32 -18.42 28.32
N PHE A 195 0.24 -17.81 27.79
CA PHE A 195 -0.28 -18.17 26.46
C PHE A 195 0.79 -18.03 25.38
N ALA A 196 1.48 -16.89 25.32
CA ALA A 196 2.50 -16.65 24.30
C ALA A 196 3.67 -17.63 24.41
N ASN A 197 4.10 -17.96 25.64
CA ASN A 197 5.16 -18.94 25.87
C ASN A 197 4.75 -20.34 25.38
N ILE A 198 3.53 -20.80 25.71
CA ILE A 198 3.01 -22.09 25.24
C ILE A 198 2.89 -22.10 23.71
N PHE A 199 2.35 -21.03 23.12
CA PHE A 199 2.20 -20.93 21.67
C PHE A 199 3.55 -21.15 20.94
N TYR A 200 4.59 -20.43 21.36
CA TYR A 200 5.91 -20.57 20.73
C TYR A 200 6.59 -21.90 21.07
N GLN A 201 6.40 -22.43 22.28
CA GLN A 201 6.91 -23.75 22.65
C GLN A 201 6.32 -24.83 21.73
N ASN A 202 4.99 -24.87 21.60
CA ASN A 202 4.28 -25.82 20.74
C ASN A 202 4.64 -25.64 19.27
N LEU A 203 4.83 -24.41 18.82
CA LEU A 203 5.27 -24.11 17.46
C LEU A 203 6.65 -24.73 17.16
N VAL A 204 7.59 -24.58 18.08
CA VAL A 204 8.97 -25.09 17.94
C VAL A 204 9.03 -26.60 18.08
N GLU A 205 8.27 -27.18 19.01
CA GLU A 205 8.19 -28.64 19.21
C GLU A 205 7.45 -29.34 18.07
N GLY A 206 6.34 -28.77 17.60
CA GLY A 206 5.50 -29.34 16.55
C GLY A 206 6.00 -29.12 15.13
N GLN A 207 6.89 -28.15 14.91
CA GLN A 207 7.50 -27.85 13.60
C GLN A 207 9.01 -27.64 13.77
N PRO A 208 9.82 -28.71 13.77
CA PRO A 208 11.27 -28.62 14.01
C PRO A 208 12.02 -27.75 12.98
N ASP A 209 11.51 -27.63 11.75
CA ASP A 209 12.06 -26.74 10.72
C ASP A 209 11.85 -25.25 11.02
N VAL A 210 10.84 -24.95 11.85
CA VAL A 210 10.59 -23.62 12.40
C VAL A 210 11.50 -23.36 13.60
N ALA A 211 11.92 -24.38 14.35
CA ALA A 211 12.83 -24.23 15.49
C ALA A 211 14.14 -23.49 15.12
N ASP A 212 14.67 -23.78 13.94
CA ASP A 212 15.87 -23.12 13.39
C ASP A 212 15.71 -21.59 13.26
N LEU A 213 14.48 -21.09 13.12
CA LEU A 213 14.19 -19.64 13.11
C LEU A 213 14.38 -18.98 14.47
N PHE A 214 14.35 -19.78 15.53
CA PHE A 214 14.40 -19.34 16.92
C PHE A 214 15.69 -19.76 17.62
N GLU A 215 16.66 -20.36 16.93
CA GLU A 215 17.92 -20.85 17.52
C GLU A 215 18.63 -19.79 18.40
N LYS A 216 18.58 -18.53 17.97
CA LYS A 216 19.19 -17.40 18.69
C LYS A 216 18.24 -16.61 19.58
N THR A 217 16.99 -17.04 19.74
CA THR A 217 16.04 -16.31 20.58
C THR A 217 15.37 -17.21 21.60
N GLU A 218 15.48 -16.84 22.87
CA GLU A 218 14.77 -17.50 23.94
C GLU A 218 13.24 -17.35 23.78
N ILE A 219 12.51 -18.45 23.89
CA ILE A 219 11.05 -18.52 23.72
C ILE A 219 10.32 -17.53 24.64
N LYS A 220 10.77 -17.40 25.89
CA LYS A 220 10.21 -16.44 26.86
C LYS A 220 10.31 -15.00 26.38
N GLN A 221 11.41 -14.64 25.71
CA GLN A 221 11.60 -13.29 25.17
C GLN A 221 10.67 -13.04 23.99
N GLN A 222 10.43 -14.04 23.13
CA GLN A 222 9.43 -13.91 22.05
C GLN A 222 8.01 -13.81 22.59
N GLY A 223 7.69 -14.58 23.64
CA GLY A 223 6.43 -14.45 24.35
C GLY A 223 6.21 -13.03 24.89
N ALA A 224 7.22 -12.44 25.53
CA ALA A 224 7.15 -11.08 26.05
C ALA A 224 6.93 -10.03 24.95
N LYS A 225 7.56 -10.21 23.79
CA LYS A 225 7.34 -9.34 22.62
C LYS A 225 5.92 -9.45 22.08
N PHE A 226 5.37 -10.66 22.01
CA PHE A 226 3.99 -10.89 21.60
C PHE A 226 3.01 -10.15 22.53
N VAL A 227 3.22 -10.25 23.85
CA VAL A 227 2.40 -9.55 24.84
C VAL A 227 2.53 -8.03 24.72
N SER A 228 3.76 -7.53 24.55
CA SER A 228 3.99 -6.09 24.37
C SER A 228 3.29 -5.55 23.12
N MET A 229 3.35 -6.29 22.01
CA MET A 229 2.64 -5.96 20.78
C MET A 229 1.12 -5.92 21.00
N ARG A 230 0.57 -6.93 21.67
CA ARG A 230 -0.86 -6.98 22.00
C ARG A 230 -1.28 -5.78 22.86
N ASN A 231 -0.48 -5.44 23.87
CA ASN A 231 -0.81 -4.31 24.76
C ASN A 231 -0.76 -2.98 24.02
N GLU A 232 0.17 -2.81 23.07
CA GLU A 232 0.20 -1.62 22.21
C GLU A 232 -1.08 -1.49 21.38
N ILE A 233 -1.53 -2.59 20.78
CA ILE A 233 -2.78 -2.62 19.99
C ILE A 233 -3.98 -2.33 20.89
N GLY A 234 -3.99 -2.82 22.13
CA GLY A 234 -5.00 -2.49 23.13
C GLY A 234 -5.05 -0.99 23.45
N ARG A 235 -3.88 -0.35 23.60
CA ARG A 235 -3.77 1.10 23.82
C ARG A 235 -4.22 1.92 22.60
N GLU A 236 -3.90 1.48 21.39
CA GLU A 236 -4.40 2.10 20.15
C GLU A 236 -5.94 2.01 20.08
N LYS A 237 -6.50 0.85 20.42
CA LYS A 237 -7.95 0.62 20.48
C LYS A 237 -8.68 1.54 21.47
N GLU A 238 -8.10 1.79 22.64
CA GLU A 238 -8.65 2.74 23.62
C GLU A 238 -8.59 4.20 23.14
N ARG A 239 -7.60 4.54 22.28
CA ARG A 239 -7.54 5.85 21.62
C ARG A 239 -8.63 5.97 20.55
N ASP A 240 -8.85 4.93 19.73
CA ASP A 240 -9.79 4.93 18.61
C ASP A 240 -11.27 4.78 19.01
N THR A 241 -11.57 4.14 20.14
CA THR A 241 -12.96 3.97 20.61
C THR A 241 -13.65 5.28 21.00
N LYS A 242 -12.89 6.38 21.14
CA LYS A 242 -13.45 7.73 21.22
C LYS A 242 -14.00 8.25 19.87
N GLY A 243 -13.74 7.55 18.75
CA GLY A 243 -14.13 7.92 17.38
C GLY A 243 -14.93 6.88 16.57
N GLY A 244 -15.31 5.73 17.16
CA GLY A 244 -16.39 4.89 16.62
C GLY A 244 -16.13 4.04 15.35
N LYS A 245 -14.90 3.62 15.04
CA LYS A 245 -14.63 2.69 13.90
C LYS A 245 -13.62 1.59 14.26
N PHE A 246 -14.12 0.45 14.73
CA PHE A 246 -13.31 -0.48 15.54
C PHE A 246 -12.70 -1.70 14.82
N SER A 247 -13.25 -2.24 13.72
CA SER A 247 -12.84 -3.60 13.28
C SER A 247 -11.67 -3.68 12.29
N LEU A 248 -11.42 -2.63 11.48
CA LEU A 248 -10.40 -2.70 10.42
C LEU A 248 -9.00 -2.23 10.88
N PHE A 249 -8.95 -1.33 11.86
CA PHE A 249 -7.70 -0.78 12.42
C PHE A 249 -6.95 -1.80 13.29
N PHE A 250 -7.68 -2.57 14.10
CA PHE A 250 -7.12 -3.65 14.90
C PHE A 250 -6.32 -4.65 14.06
N LEU A 251 -6.91 -5.12 12.95
CA LEU A 251 -6.24 -6.04 12.03
C LEU A 251 -5.02 -5.38 11.38
N LYS A 252 -5.13 -4.13 10.88
CA LYS A 252 -3.98 -3.43 10.29
C LYS A 252 -2.84 -3.21 11.27
N GLY A 253 -3.13 -2.80 12.51
CA GLY A 253 -2.12 -2.60 13.56
C GLY A 253 -1.47 -3.93 13.98
N PHE A 254 -2.29 -4.96 14.22
CA PHE A 254 -1.84 -6.31 14.53
C PHE A 254 -0.94 -6.85 13.41
N PHE A 255 -1.36 -6.76 12.14
CA PHE A 255 -0.58 -7.22 10.99
C PHE A 255 0.68 -6.38 10.74
N SER A 256 0.65 -5.06 10.93
CA SER A 256 1.82 -4.19 10.73
C SER A 256 2.92 -4.44 11.76
N LEU A 257 2.54 -4.69 13.03
CA LEU A 257 3.48 -5.05 14.09
C LEU A 257 4.01 -6.47 13.93
N LEU A 258 3.13 -7.43 13.63
CA LEU A 258 3.52 -8.80 13.29
C LEU A 258 4.51 -8.80 12.11
N TYR A 259 4.21 -8.02 11.07
CA TYR A 259 5.10 -7.79 9.94
C TYR A 259 6.45 -7.28 10.41
N PHE A 260 6.51 -6.11 11.05
CA PHE A 260 7.76 -5.50 11.52
C PHE A 260 8.63 -6.45 12.36
N PHE A 261 8.02 -7.17 13.32
CA PHE A 261 8.75 -8.06 14.22
C PHE A 261 9.25 -9.35 13.57
N PHE A 262 8.46 -9.98 12.71
CA PHE A 262 8.92 -11.16 11.96
C PHE A 262 9.93 -10.75 10.87
N PHE A 263 9.77 -9.60 10.24
CA PHE A 263 10.58 -9.23 9.07
C PHE A 263 11.98 -8.73 9.43
N GLU A 264 12.10 -7.82 10.40
CA GLU A 264 13.39 -7.16 10.65
C GLU A 264 14.41 -8.11 11.30
N LYS A 265 13.93 -9.02 12.18
CA LYS A 265 14.82 -9.88 12.97
C LYS A 265 15.04 -11.26 12.35
N ILE A 266 14.05 -11.86 11.69
CA ILE A 266 14.15 -13.24 11.19
C ILE A 266 14.73 -13.28 9.77
N LEU A 267 14.41 -12.31 8.91
CA LEU A 267 14.92 -12.27 7.53
C LEU A 267 16.27 -11.59 7.40
N GLY A 268 16.66 -10.75 8.36
CA GLY A 268 18.03 -10.22 8.48
C GLY A 268 19.09 -11.31 8.63
N GLU A 269 18.71 -12.50 9.15
CA GLU A 269 19.64 -13.58 9.46
C GLU A 269 19.67 -14.74 8.45
N ARG A 270 18.73 -14.83 7.49
CA ARG A 270 18.69 -15.95 6.53
C ARG A 270 19.47 -15.68 5.25
N LYS A 271 20.73 -16.15 5.20
CA LYS A 271 21.37 -16.63 3.97
C LYS A 271 21.32 -18.18 3.97
N LYS A 272 20.58 -18.74 3.00
CA LYS A 272 20.53 -20.16 2.57
C LYS A 272 19.69 -21.14 3.41
N LYS A 273 18.47 -21.44 2.94
CA LYS A 273 17.96 -22.80 2.56
C LYS A 273 16.44 -22.72 2.31
N LYS A 274 15.95 -23.45 1.31
CA LYS A 274 14.53 -23.64 0.98
C LYS A 274 14.12 -25.09 1.23
N LYS A 275 12.96 -25.30 1.87
CA LYS A 275 11.93 -26.29 1.49
C LYS A 275 10.64 -26.03 2.29
N ASN A 276 9.50 -26.30 1.66
CA ASN A 276 8.14 -26.06 2.16
C ASN A 276 7.63 -27.28 2.93
N HIS A 277 6.95 -27.09 4.08
CA HIS A 277 5.84 -27.90 4.61
C HIS A 277 5.01 -27.03 5.61
N CYS A 278 3.70 -27.23 5.68
CA CYS A 278 2.71 -26.62 6.59
C CYS A 278 1.48 -27.56 6.59
N ILE A 279 0.67 -27.85 7.62
CA ILE A 279 0.52 -27.49 9.05
C ILE A 279 -0.31 -28.64 9.69
N HIS A 280 0.05 -29.08 10.91
CA HIS A 280 -0.86 -29.71 11.89
C HIS A 280 -0.37 -29.24 13.28
N LEU A 281 -1.02 -28.23 13.87
CA LEU A 281 -0.52 -27.51 15.06
C LEU A 281 -1.56 -27.35 16.19
N LEU A 282 -2.63 -28.16 16.25
CA LEU A 282 -3.76 -27.90 17.16
C LEU A 282 -4.13 -29.01 18.18
N ASP A 283 -3.34 -30.08 18.35
CA ASP A 283 -3.81 -31.27 19.10
C ASP A 283 -3.20 -31.57 20.48
N ASP A 284 -2.35 -30.71 21.08
CA ASP A 284 -1.78 -31.05 22.40
C ASP A 284 -1.81 -29.90 23.45
N HIS A 285 -1.88 -30.30 24.73
CA HIS A 285 -1.81 -29.57 26.01
C HIS A 285 -3.08 -29.47 26.91
N ARG A 286 -3.08 -30.28 27.99
CA ARG A 286 -4.20 -30.62 28.91
C ARG A 286 -4.51 -29.65 30.07
N THR A 287 -3.77 -28.56 30.29
CA THR A 287 -4.03 -27.64 31.42
C THR A 287 -4.80 -26.38 31.03
N PHE A 288 -4.70 -25.97 29.76
CA PHE A 288 -5.43 -24.84 29.17
C PHE A 288 -6.90 -25.20 28.83
N GLU A 289 -7.18 -26.51 28.77
CA GLU A 289 -8.44 -27.05 28.30
C GLU A 289 -9.65 -26.76 29.19
N TYR A 290 -9.53 -26.63 30.51
CA TYR A 290 -10.72 -26.76 31.35
C TYR A 290 -11.74 -25.62 31.20
N LYS A 291 -11.29 -24.37 30.98
CA LYS A 291 -12.20 -23.22 30.78
C LYS A 291 -12.63 -23.04 29.31
N LEU A 292 -11.72 -23.23 28.35
CA LEU A 292 -12.01 -23.01 26.93
C LEU A 292 -12.62 -24.22 26.23
N ARG A 293 -12.30 -25.48 26.59
CA ARG A 293 -12.92 -26.66 25.96
C ARG A 293 -14.43 -26.69 26.11
N LYS A 294 -14.99 -26.15 27.20
CA LYS A 294 -16.45 -26.11 27.39
C LYS A 294 -17.16 -25.17 26.39
N LYS A 295 -16.44 -24.31 25.67
CA LYS A 295 -16.99 -23.34 24.71
C LYS A 295 -16.33 -23.38 23.33
N TRP A 296 -15.30 -24.21 23.10
CA TRP A 296 -14.68 -24.28 21.78
C TRP A 296 -15.58 -25.03 20.80
N THR A 297 -15.93 -24.40 19.69
CA THR A 297 -16.83 -24.95 18.67
C THR A 297 -16.09 -25.21 17.36
N GLU A 298 -16.69 -26.01 16.47
CA GLU A 298 -16.18 -26.19 15.10
C GLU A 298 -16.07 -24.84 14.35
N ASN A 299 -16.99 -23.91 14.62
CA ASN A 299 -16.95 -22.55 14.06
C ASN A 299 -15.71 -21.78 14.53
N HIS A 300 -15.27 -21.95 15.77
CA HIS A 300 -14.02 -21.36 16.24
C HIS A 300 -12.82 -21.92 15.48
N THR A 301 -12.74 -23.26 15.33
CA THR A 301 -11.68 -23.91 14.54
C THR A 301 -11.63 -23.37 13.12
N ALA A 302 -12.77 -23.33 12.42
CA ALA A 302 -12.86 -22.82 11.05
C ALA A 302 -12.41 -21.35 10.96
N SER A 303 -12.79 -20.53 11.94
CA SER A 303 -12.41 -19.11 11.99
C SER A 303 -10.91 -18.92 12.21
N TRP A 304 -10.28 -19.73 13.06
CA TRP A 304 -8.84 -19.71 13.28
C TRP A 304 -8.05 -20.22 12.08
N GLN A 305 -8.51 -21.27 11.40
CA GLN A 305 -7.89 -21.74 10.16
C GLN A 305 -7.96 -20.67 9.07
N TRP A 306 -9.12 -20.03 8.92
CA TRP A 306 -9.32 -18.91 8.00
C TRP A 306 -8.39 -17.74 8.33
N PHE A 307 -8.28 -17.37 9.60
CA PHE A 307 -7.37 -16.32 10.07
C PHE A 307 -5.91 -16.61 9.73
N TRP A 308 -5.41 -17.79 10.08
CA TRP A 308 -4.03 -18.18 9.84
C TRP A 308 -3.72 -18.24 8.34
N LYS A 309 -4.68 -18.67 7.51
CA LYS A 309 -4.56 -18.61 6.06
C LYS A 309 -4.35 -17.17 5.58
N ILE A 310 -5.07 -16.19 6.14
CA ILE A 310 -4.86 -14.76 5.81
C ILE A 310 -3.49 -14.29 6.26
N VAL A 311 -3.13 -14.56 7.52
CA VAL A 311 -1.85 -14.16 8.12
C VAL A 311 -0.68 -14.65 7.27
N VAL A 312 -0.59 -15.97 7.07
CA VAL A 312 0.51 -16.61 6.32
C VAL A 312 0.64 -16.04 4.91
N ASN A 313 -0.49 -15.78 4.23
CA ASN A 313 -0.47 -15.21 2.88
C ASN A 313 -0.01 -13.75 2.85
N LEU A 314 -0.50 -12.91 3.77
CA LEU A 314 -0.05 -11.52 3.88
C LEU A 314 1.46 -11.45 4.08
N PHE A 315 1.98 -12.28 4.99
CA PHE A 315 3.41 -12.40 5.25
C PHE A 315 4.17 -12.89 4.03
N SER A 316 3.72 -13.98 3.40
CA SER A 316 4.39 -14.55 2.22
C SER A 316 4.48 -13.54 1.07
N ARG A 317 3.43 -12.73 0.86
CA ARG A 317 3.42 -11.67 -0.14
C ARG A 317 4.39 -10.56 0.20
N GLY A 318 4.36 -10.05 1.44
CA GLY A 318 5.30 -9.01 1.85
C GLY A 318 6.77 -9.49 1.73
N ILE A 319 7.05 -10.77 2.04
CA ILE A 319 8.35 -11.42 1.80
C ILE A 319 8.73 -11.35 0.33
N LEU A 320 7.81 -11.74 -0.56
CA LEU A 320 8.06 -11.75 -2.00
C LEU A 320 8.27 -10.34 -2.55
N GLU A 321 7.46 -9.37 -2.12
CA GLU A 321 7.58 -7.96 -2.51
C GLU A 321 8.94 -7.41 -2.09
N HIS A 322 9.34 -7.60 -0.83
CA HIS A 322 10.64 -7.14 -0.35
C HIS A 322 11.81 -7.84 -1.06
N GLN A 323 11.71 -9.13 -1.36
CA GLN A 323 12.73 -9.85 -2.12
C GLN A 323 12.87 -9.29 -3.53
N ASN A 324 11.74 -8.98 -4.19
CA ASN A 324 11.74 -8.35 -5.50
C ASN A 324 12.34 -6.93 -5.43
N GLU A 325 11.96 -6.12 -4.45
CA GLU A 325 12.54 -4.79 -4.23
C GLU A 325 14.05 -4.86 -4.00
N LYS A 326 14.50 -5.79 -3.15
CA LYS A 326 15.93 -6.01 -2.91
C LYS A 326 16.67 -6.41 -4.18
N LYS A 327 16.10 -7.32 -4.98
CA LYS A 327 16.69 -7.75 -6.26
C LYS A 327 16.76 -6.60 -7.26
N GLU A 328 15.69 -5.81 -7.39
CA GLU A 328 15.66 -4.61 -8.24
C GLU A 328 16.74 -3.60 -7.79
N MET A 329 16.89 -3.36 -6.48
CA MET A 329 17.94 -2.48 -5.95
C MET A 329 19.36 -3.01 -6.18
N GLU A 330 19.57 -4.32 -6.14
CA GLU A 330 20.86 -4.94 -6.47
C GLU A 330 21.17 -4.83 -7.98
N GLU A 331 20.18 -4.98 -8.85
CA GLU A 331 20.30 -4.78 -10.30
C GLU A 331 20.65 -3.32 -10.63
N LEU A 332 19.96 -2.35 -10.02
CA LEU A 332 20.26 -0.92 -10.19
C LEU A 332 21.68 -0.56 -9.74
N LYS A 333 22.12 -1.08 -8.58
CA LYS A 333 23.50 -0.88 -8.09
C LYS A 333 24.53 -1.50 -9.03
N SER A 334 24.22 -2.63 -9.64
CA SER A 334 25.08 -3.28 -10.64
C SER A 334 25.21 -2.40 -11.88
N ASP A 335 24.11 -1.85 -12.39
CA ASP A 335 24.12 -1.02 -13.60
C ASP A 335 24.81 0.33 -13.37
N GLU A 336 24.58 0.97 -12.21
CA GLU A 336 25.32 2.19 -11.81
C GLU A 336 26.83 1.93 -11.74
N LYS A 337 27.25 0.75 -11.28
CA LYS A 337 28.67 0.37 -11.23
C LYS A 337 29.26 0.19 -12.63
N LYS A 338 28.51 -0.39 -13.57
CA LYS A 338 28.95 -0.53 -14.98
C LYS A 338 29.10 0.83 -15.64
N GLU A 339 28.15 1.73 -15.43
CA GLU A 339 28.17 3.10 -15.97
C GLU A 339 29.39 3.88 -15.44
N LYS A 340 29.64 3.83 -14.13
CA LYS A 340 30.86 4.43 -13.53
C LYS A 340 32.14 3.81 -14.07
N GLY A 341 32.15 2.50 -14.33
CA GLY A 341 33.28 1.80 -14.96
C GLY A 341 33.60 2.35 -16.35
N LEU A 342 32.59 2.48 -17.20
CA LEU A 342 32.73 3.06 -18.55
C LEU A 342 33.22 4.52 -18.50
N LEU A 343 32.64 5.35 -17.64
CA LEU A 343 33.07 6.75 -17.47
C LEU A 343 34.52 6.87 -17.00
N SER A 344 34.98 5.96 -16.13
CA SER A 344 36.38 5.94 -15.69
C SER A 344 37.35 5.52 -16.79
N TYR A 345 36.94 4.59 -17.65
CA TYR A 345 37.74 4.15 -18.79
C TYR A 345 37.92 5.28 -19.80
N VAL A 346 36.85 6.00 -20.13
CA VAL A 346 36.89 7.17 -21.02
C VAL A 346 37.79 8.28 -20.44
N LYS A 347 37.72 8.54 -19.13
CA LYS A 347 38.54 9.59 -18.50
C LYS A 347 40.04 9.24 -18.43
N ASN A 348 40.39 7.96 -18.30
CA ASN A 348 41.78 7.53 -18.17
C ASN A 348 42.43 7.16 -19.51
N GLY A 349 41.65 7.02 -20.59
CA GLY A 349 42.16 6.72 -21.93
C GLY A 349 42.60 7.94 -22.75
N GLY A 350 42.45 9.16 -22.23
CA GLY A 350 42.73 10.40 -22.96
C GLY A 350 44.12 10.96 -22.68
N ASP A 351 45.16 10.32 -23.23
CA ASP A 351 46.46 10.95 -23.47
C ASP A 351 47.07 10.36 -24.75
N ASN A 352 46.35 10.48 -25.86
CA ASN A 352 46.88 10.29 -27.22
C ASN A 352 46.04 11.09 -28.23
N ASN A 353 46.73 11.79 -29.13
CA ASN A 353 46.29 12.92 -29.94
C ASN A 353 45.40 12.58 -31.18
N ASP A 354 44.57 11.54 -31.14
CA ASP A 354 43.78 11.16 -32.32
C ASP A 354 42.32 11.65 -32.20
N VAL A 355 42.10 12.89 -32.65
CA VAL A 355 40.83 13.66 -32.58
C VAL A 355 39.66 13.01 -33.38
N GLU A 356 39.92 12.04 -34.24
CA GLU A 356 38.85 11.36 -35.03
C GLU A 356 38.12 10.23 -34.29
N GLU A 357 38.66 9.68 -33.18
CA GLU A 357 38.04 8.52 -32.53
C GLU A 357 37.03 8.89 -31.42
N THR A 358 37.04 10.15 -30.98
CA THR A 358 36.11 10.67 -29.96
C THR A 358 34.66 10.80 -30.44
N GLU A 359 34.43 11.05 -31.73
CA GLU A 359 33.07 11.17 -32.30
C GLU A 359 32.33 9.82 -32.31
N VAL A 360 33.05 8.72 -32.56
CA VAL A 360 32.50 7.36 -32.60
C VAL A 360 32.07 6.89 -31.20
N ILE A 361 32.79 7.29 -30.16
CA ILE A 361 32.47 6.93 -28.77
C ILE A 361 31.28 7.74 -28.26
N GLU A 362 31.20 9.03 -28.60
CA GLU A 362 30.06 9.88 -28.25
C GLU A 362 28.79 9.42 -28.99
N GLU A 363 28.91 9.03 -30.26
CA GLU A 363 27.81 8.46 -31.04
C GLU A 363 27.36 7.09 -30.49
N ALA A 364 28.28 6.22 -30.07
CA ALA A 364 27.94 4.95 -29.41
C ALA A 364 27.31 5.15 -28.01
N ALA A 365 27.69 6.20 -27.28
CA ALA A 365 27.07 6.57 -26.00
C ALA A 365 25.65 7.16 -26.20
N ILE A 366 25.45 7.95 -27.25
CA ILE A 366 24.15 8.45 -27.70
C ILE A 366 23.29 7.28 -28.21
N GLU A 367 23.86 6.33 -28.93
CA GLU A 367 23.16 5.14 -29.43
C GLU A 367 22.81 4.17 -28.28
N ALA A 368 23.68 3.99 -27.29
CA ALA A 368 23.36 3.23 -26.08
C ALA A 368 22.23 3.89 -25.28
N ARG A 369 22.21 5.23 -25.18
CA ARG A 369 21.09 5.98 -24.59
C ARG A 369 19.82 5.91 -25.47
N GLY A 370 19.98 5.85 -26.79
CA GLY A 370 18.92 5.78 -27.79
C GLY A 370 18.29 4.38 -27.93
N ARG A 371 19.04 3.29 -27.78
CA ARG A 371 18.54 1.90 -27.82
C ARG A 371 17.60 1.60 -26.64
N TYR A 372 17.72 2.31 -25.52
CA TYR A 372 16.73 2.27 -24.44
C TYR A 372 15.48 3.15 -24.70
N ALA A 373 15.53 4.07 -25.67
CA ALA A 373 14.44 4.99 -25.99
C ALA A 373 13.70 4.66 -27.33
N GLY A 374 14.29 3.84 -28.22
CA GLY A 374 13.82 3.72 -29.62
C GLY A 374 13.84 2.33 -30.25
N GLY A 375 13.97 1.25 -29.49
CA GLY A 375 13.99 -0.12 -30.02
C GLY A 375 12.60 -0.68 -30.32
N GLY A 376 11.95 -0.25 -31.41
CA GLY A 376 10.78 -0.97 -31.93
C GLY A 376 9.88 -0.18 -32.87
N LEU A 377 10.32 0.05 -34.11
CA LEU A 377 9.41 0.34 -35.22
C LEU A 377 10.00 -0.20 -36.54
N ILE A 378 9.09 -0.51 -37.47
CA ILE A 378 9.27 -0.94 -38.86
C ILE A 378 9.33 -2.47 -39.06
N SER A 379 8.14 -3.09 -39.17
CA SER A 379 7.79 -4.07 -40.22
C SER A 379 6.36 -4.62 -40.05
N ARG A 380 5.30 -3.83 -40.27
CA ARG A 380 3.99 -4.34 -40.76
C ARG A 380 2.99 -3.23 -41.07
N GLU A 381 3.12 -2.60 -42.22
CA GLU A 381 2.03 -1.78 -42.78
C GLU A 381 2.11 -1.80 -44.32
N LYS A 382 1.79 -2.96 -44.90
CA LYS A 382 1.30 -3.09 -46.28
C LYS A 382 0.31 -4.26 -46.28
N ASN A 383 -0.83 -4.05 -46.95
CA ASN A 383 -2.01 -4.91 -47.09
C ASN A 383 -3.13 -4.64 -46.10
N LEU A 384 -3.85 -3.54 -46.33
CA LEU A 384 -5.30 -3.46 -46.17
C LEU A 384 -5.82 -2.37 -47.13
N ASP A 385 -5.77 -2.70 -48.43
CA ASP A 385 -6.57 -2.08 -49.49
C ASP A 385 -6.86 -3.22 -50.47
N LYS A 386 -7.93 -3.98 -50.17
CA LYS A 386 -8.69 -4.90 -51.03
C LYS A 386 -9.68 -5.67 -50.16
N GLU A 387 -10.87 -5.10 -50.01
CA GLU A 387 -12.18 -5.70 -50.31
C GLU A 387 -13.31 -4.79 -49.83
#